data_AF-A0A9W4ISF2-F1
#
_entry.id   AF-A0A9W4ISF2-F1
#
_cell.length_a   1.000
_cell.length_b   1.000
_cell.length_c   1.000
_cell.angle_alpha   90.00
_cell.angle_beta   90.00
_cell.angle_gamma   90.00
#
_symmetry.space_group_name_H-M   'P 1'
#
loop_
_entity.id
_entity.type
_entity.pdbx_description
1 polymer ?
#
loop_
_entity_poly.entity_id
_entity_poly.type
_entity_poly.pdbx_seq_one_letter_code
_entity_poly.pdbx_strand_id
1 'polypeptide(L)'
;MMALVPRPLDDYISLADFACLVQTNLSTVTLGQPVLSPDIISQLDDQLNGDLLIVLNTPAGDDADLKRLDAIGTSLWNTCSQLIVARGQFSDDLCTIGKARALAFGLVNVAAPAKMLGWLRSLACSLIAAQTCIATRQLNVAYKILTVSAARLKAVQPSHLGLDVTLNYSLTTKYWLLRVRLAAQEQRFDIAEHLWSKVPSPFLIGDRVCVLEASFFVGDYALLTSPPVAIHWLQVAHQTLLELQTATGQNFAAFKTWDLVIAHSLSK
;
A
#
# COMPACT_ATOMS: atom_id res chain seq x y z
N MET A 1 -23.47 2.80 -16.87
CA MET A 1 -23.03 2.48 -15.51
C MET A 1 -23.44 1.04 -15.24
N MET A 2 -22.60 0.05 -15.54
CA MET A 2 -22.93 -1.36 -15.27
C MET A 2 -22.92 -1.55 -13.76
N ALA A 3 -24.08 -1.89 -13.19
CA ALA A 3 -24.16 -2.36 -11.82
C ALA A 3 -23.37 -3.67 -11.75
N LEU A 4 -22.23 -3.66 -11.07
CA LEU A 4 -21.55 -4.88 -10.65
C LEU A 4 -22.55 -5.67 -9.81
N VAL A 5 -23.02 -6.81 -10.32
CA VAL A 5 -23.83 -7.76 -9.56
C VAL A 5 -23.05 -8.09 -8.28
N PRO A 6 -23.62 -7.90 -7.08
CA PRO A 6 -22.94 -8.29 -5.86
C PRO A 6 -22.67 -9.81 -5.94
N ARG A 7 -21.41 -10.23 -5.79
CA ARG A 7 -21.06 -11.65 -5.74
C ARG A 7 -21.71 -12.30 -4.49
N PRO A 8 -22.07 -13.60 -4.56
CA PRO A 8 -22.67 -14.30 -3.45
C PRO A 8 -21.72 -14.36 -2.24
N LEU A 9 -22.29 -14.33 -1.03
CA LEU A 9 -21.52 -14.32 0.22
C LEU A 9 -20.65 -15.57 0.41
N ASP A 10 -21.05 -16.69 -0.18
CA ASP A 10 -20.36 -17.99 -0.13
C ASP A 10 -18.92 -17.92 -0.67
N ASP A 11 -18.68 -17.07 -1.68
CA ASP A 11 -17.34 -16.84 -2.22
C ASP A 11 -16.42 -16.20 -1.16
N TYR A 12 -16.97 -15.31 -0.33
CA TYR A 12 -16.22 -14.63 0.73
C TYR A 12 -15.98 -15.54 1.94
N ILE A 13 -16.90 -16.46 2.23
CA ILE A 13 -16.71 -17.46 3.30
C ILE A 13 -15.56 -18.40 2.94
N SER A 14 -15.54 -18.89 1.69
CA SER A 14 -14.44 -19.72 1.17
C SER A 14 -13.10 -18.97 1.21
N LEU A 15 -13.12 -17.67 0.88
CA LEU A 15 -11.95 -16.80 0.99
C LEU A 15 -11.49 -16.62 2.45
N ALA A 16 -12.43 -16.55 3.40
CA ALA A 16 -12.13 -16.45 4.82
C ALA A 16 -11.44 -17.72 5.35
N ASP A 17 -11.90 -18.89 4.94
CA ASP A 17 -11.30 -20.17 5.32
C ASP A 17 -9.89 -20.31 4.75
N PHE A 18 -9.69 -19.89 3.49
CA PHE A 18 -8.37 -19.83 2.89
C PHE A 18 -7.45 -18.84 3.64
N ALA A 19 -7.95 -17.65 4.00
CA ALA A 19 -7.16 -16.68 4.77
C ALA A 19 -6.81 -17.20 6.18
N CYS A 20 -7.68 -17.97 6.81
CA CYS A 20 -7.42 -18.63 8.09
C CYS A 20 -6.29 -19.68 7.95
N LEU A 21 -6.31 -20.47 6.87
CA LEU A 21 -5.23 -21.40 6.53
C LEU A 21 -3.90 -20.66 6.35
N VAL A 22 -3.89 -19.57 5.58
CA VAL A 22 -2.69 -18.73 5.37
C VAL A 22 -2.19 -18.19 6.72
N GLN A 23 -3.08 -17.63 7.55
CA GLN A 23 -2.73 -17.08 8.85
C GLN A 23 -2.11 -18.14 9.77
N THR A 24 -2.68 -19.34 9.82
CA THR A 24 -2.17 -20.46 10.63
C THR A 24 -0.76 -20.85 10.20
N ASN A 25 -0.52 -20.98 8.89
CA ASN A 25 0.81 -21.27 8.37
C ASN A 25 1.80 -20.17 8.76
N LEU A 26 1.47 -18.90 8.47
CA LEU A 26 2.31 -17.74 8.79
C LEU A 26 2.66 -17.64 10.28
N SER A 27 1.71 -17.95 11.17
CA SER A 27 1.93 -17.90 12.62
C SER A 27 2.86 -18.99 13.15
N THR A 28 3.08 -20.07 12.40
CA THR A 28 3.97 -21.18 12.78
C THR A 28 5.37 -21.09 12.15
N VAL A 29 5.60 -20.08 11.30
CA VAL A 29 6.84 -19.91 10.57
C VAL A 29 8.02 -19.67 11.52
N THR A 30 9.07 -20.46 11.37
CA THR A 30 10.35 -20.30 12.09
C THR A 30 11.43 -19.71 11.17
N LEU A 31 12.50 -19.16 11.79
CA LEU A 31 13.65 -18.62 11.06
C LEU A 31 14.34 -19.74 10.26
N GLY A 32 14.55 -19.50 8.96
CA GLY A 32 15.23 -20.43 8.05
C GLY A 32 14.31 -21.32 7.21
N GLN A 33 12.99 -21.26 7.40
CA GLN A 33 12.01 -21.94 6.55
C GLN A 33 11.31 -20.97 5.59
N PRO A 34 10.87 -21.43 4.40
CA PRO A 34 10.03 -20.62 3.52
C PRO A 34 8.73 -20.24 4.24
N VAL A 35 8.25 -19.02 3.98
CA VAL A 35 7.10 -18.43 4.69
C VAL A 35 5.79 -19.16 4.38
N LEU A 36 5.61 -19.60 3.15
CA LEU A 36 4.45 -20.40 2.69
C LEU A 36 4.92 -21.46 1.69
N SER A 37 4.13 -22.52 1.54
CA SER A 37 4.37 -23.52 0.50
C SER A 37 4.03 -22.96 -0.90
N PRO A 38 4.65 -23.48 -1.97
CA PRO A 38 4.35 -23.04 -3.34
C PRO A 38 2.86 -23.15 -3.71
N ASP A 39 2.18 -24.20 -3.24
CA ASP A 39 0.75 -24.41 -3.51
C ASP A 39 -0.11 -23.29 -2.91
N ILE A 40 0.19 -22.86 -1.68
CA ILE A 40 -0.52 -21.75 -1.04
C ILE A 40 -0.21 -20.43 -1.76
N ILE A 41 1.02 -20.22 -2.21
CA ILE A 41 1.41 -19.03 -2.97
C ILE A 41 0.66 -18.97 -4.31
N SER A 42 0.54 -20.09 -5.03
CA SER A 42 -0.22 -20.16 -6.27
C SER A 42 -1.70 -19.82 -6.04
N GLN A 43 -2.31 -20.41 -5.00
CA GLN A 43 -3.70 -20.08 -4.66
C GLN A 43 -3.86 -18.62 -4.24
N LEU A 44 -2.90 -18.03 -3.53
CA LEU A 44 -2.89 -16.60 -3.22
C LEU A 44 -2.89 -15.76 -4.51
N ASP A 45 -2.03 -16.09 -5.47
CA ASP A 45 -1.97 -15.37 -6.75
C ASP A 45 -3.30 -15.43 -7.50
N ASP A 46 -3.96 -16.59 -7.52
CA ASP A 46 -5.28 -16.74 -8.13
C ASP A 46 -6.34 -15.84 -7.44
N GLN A 47 -6.36 -15.82 -6.10
CA GLN A 47 -7.28 -14.97 -5.35
C GLN A 47 -7.01 -13.47 -5.56
N LEU A 48 -5.74 -13.06 -5.60
CA LEU A 48 -5.35 -11.66 -5.82
C LEU A 48 -5.59 -11.20 -7.27
N ASN A 49 -5.49 -12.12 -8.23
CA ASN A 49 -5.81 -11.86 -9.63
C ASN A 49 -7.31 -11.82 -9.89
N GLY A 50 -8.14 -12.35 -8.99
CA GLY A 50 -9.59 -12.16 -9.00
C GLY A 50 -10.05 -10.72 -8.68
N ASP A 51 -11.37 -10.49 -8.79
CA ASP A 51 -12.00 -9.19 -8.49
C ASP A 51 -12.51 -9.07 -7.05
N LEU A 52 -12.40 -10.14 -6.24
CA LEU A 52 -12.97 -10.23 -4.90
C LEU A 52 -12.43 -9.18 -3.92
N LEU A 53 -11.27 -8.58 -4.23
CA LEU A 53 -10.63 -7.54 -3.42
C LEU A 53 -11.12 -6.12 -3.74
N ILE A 54 -11.79 -5.91 -4.89
CA ILE A 54 -12.23 -4.59 -5.37
C ILE A 54 -13.71 -4.39 -5.04
N VAL A 55 -14.08 -4.61 -3.78
CA VAL A 55 -15.46 -4.46 -3.33
C VAL A 55 -15.66 -3.07 -2.76
N LEU A 56 -16.52 -2.26 -3.40
CA LEU A 56 -16.81 -0.89 -2.95
C LEU A 56 -18.00 -0.84 -1.99
N ASN A 57 -18.93 -1.79 -2.12
CA ASN A 57 -20.12 -1.88 -1.29
C ASN A 57 -20.06 -3.15 -0.45
N THR A 58 -20.32 -3.04 0.85
CA THR A 58 -20.48 -4.20 1.73
C THR A 58 -21.54 -5.13 1.13
N PRO A 59 -21.24 -6.42 0.93
CA PRO A 59 -22.23 -7.35 0.39
C PRO A 59 -23.42 -7.46 1.35
N ALA A 60 -24.61 -7.74 0.80
CA ALA A 60 -25.76 -8.10 1.62
C ALA A 60 -25.47 -9.46 2.27
N GLY A 61 -25.32 -9.48 3.59
CA GLY A 61 -24.96 -10.67 4.35
C GLY A 61 -25.34 -10.55 5.81
N ASP A 62 -25.30 -11.67 6.53
CA ASP A 62 -25.51 -11.67 7.97
C ASP A 62 -24.38 -10.89 8.67
N ASP A 63 -24.73 -10.13 9.70
CA ASP A 63 -23.78 -9.38 10.54
C ASP A 63 -22.74 -10.32 11.16
N ALA A 64 -23.12 -11.59 11.41
CA ALA A 64 -22.21 -12.63 11.88
C ALA A 64 -21.09 -12.96 10.88
N ASP A 65 -21.41 -13.09 9.59
CA ASP A 65 -20.43 -13.41 8.54
C ASP A 65 -19.48 -12.24 8.29
N LEU A 66 -20.00 -11.01 8.26
CA LEU A 66 -19.18 -9.81 8.13
C LEU A 66 -18.22 -9.65 9.33
N LYS A 67 -18.68 -9.94 10.55
CA LYS A 67 -17.81 -9.97 11.74
C LYS A 67 -16.73 -11.04 11.67
N ARG A 68 -17.05 -12.23 11.15
CA ARG A 68 -16.08 -13.30 10.94
C ARG A 68 -15.00 -12.88 9.93
N LEU A 69 -15.40 -12.27 8.81
CA LEU A 69 -14.47 -11.73 7.81
C LEU A 69 -13.55 -10.67 8.41
N ASP A 70 -14.10 -9.72 9.20
CA ASP A 70 -13.30 -8.69 9.86
C ASP A 70 -12.27 -9.29 10.82
N ALA A 71 -12.69 -10.26 11.63
CA ALA A 71 -11.82 -10.92 12.61
C ALA A 71 -10.66 -11.66 11.94
N ILE A 72 -10.94 -12.47 10.91
CA ILE A 72 -9.92 -13.21 10.16
C ILE A 72 -9.00 -12.25 9.42
N GLY A 73 -9.55 -11.27 8.71
CA GLY A 73 -8.76 -10.26 7.98
C GLY A 73 -7.84 -9.46 8.91
N THR A 74 -8.34 -9.06 10.08
CA THR A 74 -7.55 -8.33 11.08
C THR A 74 -6.45 -9.19 11.69
N SER A 75 -6.75 -10.45 12.01
CA SER A 75 -5.75 -11.39 12.52
C SER A 75 -4.61 -11.60 11.52
N LEU A 76 -4.95 -11.90 10.27
CA LEU A 76 -3.96 -12.07 9.20
C LEU A 76 -3.15 -10.80 8.96
N TRP A 77 -3.80 -9.63 8.96
CA TRP A 77 -3.12 -8.33 8.83
C TRP A 77 -2.07 -8.12 9.92
N ASN A 78 -2.40 -8.45 11.17
CA ASN A 78 -1.50 -8.30 12.30
C ASN A 78 -0.33 -9.28 12.21
N THR A 79 -0.57 -10.54 11.85
CA THR A 79 0.49 -11.53 11.61
C THR A 79 1.44 -11.05 10.50
N CYS A 80 0.91 -10.58 9.36
CA CYS A 80 1.73 -10.03 8.27
C CYS A 80 2.55 -8.83 8.74
N SER A 81 1.96 -7.95 9.55
CA SER A 81 2.65 -6.75 10.07
C SER A 81 3.85 -7.12 10.95
N GLN A 82 3.70 -8.13 11.81
CA GLN A 82 4.78 -8.64 12.66
C GLN A 82 5.87 -9.32 11.82
N LEU A 83 5.49 -10.14 10.84
CA LEU A 83 6.44 -10.83 9.97
C LEU A 83 7.22 -9.87 9.06
N ILE A 84 6.62 -8.77 8.60
CA ILE A 84 7.34 -7.75 7.83
C ILE A 84 8.45 -7.12 8.68
N VAL A 85 8.20 -6.89 9.97
CA VAL A 85 9.24 -6.38 10.88
C VAL A 85 10.33 -7.44 11.10
N ALA A 86 9.95 -8.70 11.29
CA ALA A 86 10.91 -9.77 11.60
C ALA A 86 11.71 -10.29 10.39
N ARG A 87 11.11 -10.30 9.19
CA ARG A 87 11.62 -10.97 7.98
C ARG A 87 11.64 -10.08 6.73
N GLY A 88 11.19 -8.83 6.82
CA GLY A 88 11.05 -7.95 5.65
C GLY A 88 12.35 -7.57 4.94
N GLN A 89 13.52 -7.91 5.52
CA GLN A 89 14.82 -7.77 4.85
C GLN A 89 15.03 -8.81 3.73
N PHE A 90 14.31 -9.93 3.74
CA PHE A 90 14.38 -10.96 2.70
C PHE A 90 13.30 -10.67 1.65
N SER A 91 13.72 -10.39 0.41
CA SER A 91 12.81 -9.97 -0.68
C SER A 91 11.70 -10.97 -0.96
N ASP A 92 12.02 -12.26 -0.96
CA ASP A 92 11.09 -13.32 -1.33
C ASP A 92 10.03 -13.54 -0.23
N ASP A 93 10.45 -13.45 1.02
CA ASP A 93 9.56 -13.45 2.18
C ASP A 93 8.66 -12.22 2.15
N LEU A 94 9.22 -11.03 1.92
CA LEU A 94 8.45 -9.79 1.88
C LEU A 94 7.41 -9.83 0.76
N CYS A 95 7.75 -10.38 -0.41
CA CYS A 95 6.81 -10.59 -1.51
C CYS A 95 5.63 -11.48 -1.08
N THR A 96 5.94 -12.64 -0.48
CA THR A 96 4.95 -13.61 -0.02
C THR A 96 4.05 -13.04 1.09
N ILE A 97 4.63 -12.36 2.07
CA ILE A 97 3.89 -11.69 3.15
C ILE A 97 3.07 -10.54 2.58
N GLY A 98 3.57 -9.83 1.57
CA GLY A 98 2.84 -8.78 0.85
C GLY A 98 1.56 -9.29 0.19
N LYS A 99 1.62 -10.48 -0.45
CA LYS A 99 0.45 -11.16 -1.01
C LYS A 99 -0.60 -11.45 0.06
N ALA A 100 -0.18 -12.07 1.16
CA ALA A 100 -1.06 -12.36 2.29
C ALA A 100 -1.66 -11.09 2.91
N ARG A 101 -0.89 -9.99 2.97
CA ARG A 101 -1.39 -8.69 3.46
C ARG A 101 -2.43 -8.07 2.53
N ALA A 102 -2.28 -8.22 1.22
CA ALA A 102 -3.29 -7.79 0.25
C ALA A 102 -4.60 -8.58 0.40
N LEU A 103 -4.51 -9.89 0.65
CA LEU A 103 -5.67 -10.73 0.96
C LEU A 103 -6.36 -10.27 2.26
N ALA A 104 -5.59 -10.02 3.32
CA ALA A 104 -6.10 -9.51 4.59
C ALA A 104 -6.84 -8.18 4.42
N PHE A 105 -6.29 -7.25 3.63
CA PHE A 105 -6.96 -6.01 3.27
C PHE A 105 -8.31 -6.26 2.59
N GLY A 106 -8.37 -7.20 1.64
CA GLY A 106 -9.61 -7.56 0.97
C GLY A 106 -10.73 -7.93 1.93
N LEU A 107 -10.44 -8.82 2.88
CA LEU A 107 -11.40 -9.25 3.90
C LEU A 107 -11.87 -8.09 4.78
N VAL A 108 -10.93 -7.27 5.27
CA VAL A 108 -11.26 -6.08 6.08
C VAL A 108 -12.08 -5.07 5.28
N ASN A 109 -11.80 -4.89 3.99
CA ASN A 109 -12.54 -3.98 3.14
C ASN A 109 -13.96 -4.47 2.85
N VAL A 110 -14.14 -5.78 2.64
CA VAL A 110 -15.47 -6.39 2.46
C VAL A 110 -16.30 -6.28 3.73
N ALA A 111 -15.69 -6.53 4.89
CA ALA A 111 -16.35 -6.45 6.19
C ALA A 111 -16.57 -5.01 6.69
N ALA A 112 -15.96 -4.01 6.05
CA ALA A 112 -16.03 -2.64 6.50
C ALA A 112 -17.49 -2.15 6.47
N PRO A 113 -18.01 -1.59 7.57
CA PRO A 113 -19.35 -1.03 7.57
C PRO A 113 -19.42 0.14 6.59
N ALA A 114 -20.57 0.31 5.92
CA ALA A 114 -20.87 1.43 5.04
C ALA A 114 -21.10 2.74 5.81
N LYS A 115 -20.11 3.11 6.63
CA LYS A 115 -20.07 4.28 7.51
C LYS A 115 -18.69 4.92 7.41
N MET A 116 -18.61 6.21 7.73
CA MET A 116 -17.38 7.01 7.66
C MET A 116 -16.15 6.32 8.26
N LEU A 117 -16.27 5.78 9.48
CA LEU A 117 -15.15 5.10 10.15
C LEU A 117 -14.72 3.80 9.44
N GLY A 118 -15.67 3.05 8.87
CA GLY A 118 -15.36 1.84 8.08
C GLY A 118 -14.62 2.19 6.79
N TRP A 119 -15.06 3.25 6.10
CA TRP A 119 -14.38 3.74 4.91
C TRP A 119 -12.99 4.29 5.21
N LEU A 120 -12.82 5.01 6.33
CA LEU A 120 -11.52 5.51 6.77
C LEU A 120 -10.55 4.38 7.09
N ARG A 121 -11.01 3.35 7.83
CA ARG A 121 -10.21 2.15 8.12
C ARG A 121 -9.81 1.42 6.83
N SER A 122 -10.76 1.19 5.93
CA SER A 122 -10.51 0.58 4.62
C SER A 122 -9.50 1.40 3.80
N LEU A 123 -9.63 2.73 3.77
CA LEU A 123 -8.68 3.63 3.11
C LEU A 123 -7.28 3.50 3.71
N ALA A 124 -7.13 3.61 5.02
CA ALA A 124 -5.82 3.49 5.68
C ALA A 124 -5.16 2.13 5.40
N CYS A 125 -5.91 1.03 5.53
CA CYS A 125 -5.41 -0.31 5.21
C CYS A 125 -5.04 -0.44 3.72
N SER A 126 -5.85 0.10 2.81
CA SER A 126 -5.58 0.03 1.37
C SER A 126 -4.26 0.73 1.01
N LEU A 127 -3.95 1.89 1.59
CA LEU A 127 -2.71 2.60 1.31
C LEU A 127 -1.48 1.82 1.80
N ILE A 128 -1.55 1.22 2.99
CA ILE A 128 -0.45 0.39 3.53
C ILE A 128 -0.27 -0.89 2.71
N ALA A 129 -1.37 -1.53 2.30
CA ALA A 129 -1.32 -2.72 1.46
C ALA A 129 -0.74 -2.42 0.07
N ALA A 130 -1.20 -1.33 -0.57
CA ALA A 130 -0.67 -0.87 -1.85
C ALA A 130 0.81 -0.52 -1.76
N GLN A 131 1.26 0.18 -0.71
CA GLN A 131 2.67 0.47 -0.48
C GLN A 131 3.51 -0.81 -0.41
N THR A 132 3.03 -1.83 0.30
CA THR A 132 3.70 -3.14 0.40
C THR A 132 3.77 -3.83 -0.98
N CYS A 133 2.68 -3.81 -1.75
CA CYS A 133 2.62 -4.39 -3.10
C CYS A 133 3.56 -3.68 -4.08
N ILE A 134 3.63 -2.34 -4.05
CA ILE A 134 4.56 -1.54 -4.87
C ILE A 134 6.01 -1.86 -4.51
N ALA A 135 6.33 -1.93 -3.21
CA ALA A 135 7.68 -2.28 -2.75
C ALA A 135 8.12 -3.68 -3.22
N THR A 136 7.17 -4.60 -3.38
CA THR A 136 7.40 -5.99 -3.80
C THR A 136 7.11 -6.25 -5.28
N ARG A 137 6.95 -5.20 -6.09
CA ARG A 137 6.69 -5.27 -7.56
C ARG A 137 5.39 -5.99 -7.95
N GLN A 138 4.43 -6.11 -7.05
CA GLN A 138 3.09 -6.66 -7.31
C GLN A 138 2.17 -5.59 -7.90
N LEU A 139 2.53 -5.05 -9.08
CA LEU A 139 1.94 -3.83 -9.63
C LEU A 139 0.45 -3.95 -9.92
N ASN A 140 0.01 -5.09 -10.47
CA ASN A 140 -1.40 -5.36 -10.74
C ASN A 140 -2.25 -5.30 -9.46
N VAL A 141 -1.79 -5.97 -8.40
CA VAL A 141 -2.47 -5.97 -7.09
C VAL A 141 -2.49 -4.56 -6.49
N ALA A 142 -1.37 -3.84 -6.55
CA ALA A 142 -1.29 -2.46 -6.09
C ALA A 142 -2.28 -1.54 -6.83
N TYR A 143 -2.40 -1.67 -8.16
CA TYR A 143 -3.35 -0.92 -8.97
C TYR A 143 -4.81 -1.16 -8.53
N LYS A 144 -5.17 -2.43 -8.33
CA LYS A 144 -6.52 -2.81 -7.85
C LYS A 144 -6.82 -2.21 -6.48
N ILE A 145 -5.88 -2.30 -5.54
CA ILE A 145 -6.03 -1.73 -4.19
C ILE A 145 -6.16 -0.20 -4.26
N LEU A 146 -5.35 0.48 -5.09
CA LEU A 146 -5.41 1.94 -5.24
C LEU A 146 -6.72 2.40 -5.91
N THR A 147 -7.39 1.56 -6.68
CA THR A 147 -8.75 1.82 -7.17
C THR A 147 -9.75 1.89 -6.01
N VAL A 148 -9.65 0.96 -5.05
CA VAL A 148 -10.44 1.01 -3.81
C VAL A 148 -10.08 2.25 -2.99
N SER A 149 -8.79 2.56 -2.83
CA SER A 149 -8.34 3.78 -2.14
C SER A 149 -8.95 5.03 -2.74
N ALA A 150 -9.01 5.15 -4.08
CA ALA A 150 -9.58 6.30 -4.76
C ALA A 150 -11.07 6.48 -4.42
N ALA A 151 -11.84 5.38 -4.46
CA ALA A 151 -13.25 5.40 -4.14
C ALA A 151 -13.50 5.75 -2.67
N ARG A 152 -12.71 5.18 -1.74
CA ARG A 152 -12.81 5.50 -0.31
C ARG A 152 -12.38 6.92 0.00
N LEU A 153 -11.32 7.42 -0.64
CA LEU A 153 -10.86 8.81 -0.49
C LEU A 153 -11.95 9.80 -0.92
N LYS A 154 -12.62 9.53 -2.04
CA LYS A 154 -13.77 10.31 -2.50
C LYS A 154 -14.95 10.24 -1.53
N ALA A 155 -15.18 9.09 -0.88
CA ALA A 155 -16.29 8.92 0.06
C ALA A 155 -16.05 9.61 1.41
N VAL A 156 -14.80 9.76 1.84
CA VAL A 156 -14.45 10.46 3.09
C VAL A 156 -14.24 11.97 2.90
N GLN A 157 -14.24 12.46 1.67
CA GLN A 157 -14.19 13.89 1.34
C GLN A 157 -15.59 14.36 0.89
N PRO A 158 -16.19 15.41 1.47
CA PRO A 158 -15.51 16.61 1.99
C PRO A 158 -15.42 16.72 3.53
N SER A 159 -14.57 17.65 3.99
CA SER A 159 -14.23 17.97 5.39
C SER A 159 -15.40 18.28 6.33
N HIS A 160 -16.62 18.49 5.82
CA HIS A 160 -17.82 18.71 6.65
C HIS A 160 -18.28 17.43 7.38
N LEU A 161 -17.72 16.26 7.05
CA LEU A 161 -17.98 15.00 7.75
C LEU A 161 -17.25 14.88 9.11
N GLY A 162 -16.65 15.96 9.60
CA GLY A 162 -15.96 15.99 10.90
C GLY A 162 -14.63 15.23 10.93
N LEU A 163 -14.09 14.87 9.76
CA LEU A 163 -12.76 14.28 9.67
C LEU A 163 -11.70 15.34 9.94
N ASP A 164 -10.70 15.00 10.76
CA ASP A 164 -9.54 15.87 10.97
C ASP A 164 -8.90 16.24 9.62
N VAL A 165 -8.78 17.56 9.39
CA VAL A 165 -8.25 18.13 8.15
C VAL A 165 -6.83 17.62 7.91
N THR A 166 -6.05 17.48 8.98
CA THR A 166 -4.66 17.01 8.92
C THR A 166 -4.59 15.55 8.46
N LEU A 167 -5.41 14.67 9.06
CA LEU A 167 -5.51 13.28 8.64
C LEU A 167 -5.96 13.13 7.17
N ASN A 168 -6.99 13.88 6.76
CA ASN A 168 -7.45 13.87 5.36
C ASN A 168 -6.34 14.28 4.39
N TYR A 169 -5.59 15.31 4.75
CA TYR A 169 -4.45 15.80 3.97
C TYR A 169 -3.38 14.72 3.83
N SER A 170 -2.96 14.11 4.93
CA SER A 170 -1.93 13.06 4.94
C SER A 170 -2.35 11.84 4.12
N LEU A 171 -3.62 11.41 4.22
CA LEU A 171 -4.14 10.29 3.42
C LEU A 171 -4.19 10.62 1.92
N THR A 172 -4.57 11.84 1.57
CA THR A 172 -4.58 12.32 0.18
C THR A 172 -3.16 12.36 -0.39
N THR A 173 -2.21 12.90 0.37
CA THR A 173 -0.78 12.94 -0.01
C THR A 173 -0.24 11.54 -0.23
N LYS A 174 -0.44 10.62 0.73
CA LYS A 174 0.00 9.22 0.60
C LYS A 174 -0.61 8.54 -0.62
N TYR A 175 -1.90 8.74 -0.88
CA TYR A 175 -2.57 8.19 -2.06
C TYR A 175 -1.89 8.63 -3.36
N TRP A 176 -1.66 9.93 -3.55
CA TRP A 176 -1.05 10.44 -4.78
C TRP A 176 0.40 9.99 -4.91
N LEU A 177 1.18 9.98 -3.83
CA LEU A 177 2.57 9.52 -3.86
C LEU A 177 2.69 8.03 -4.23
N LEU A 178 1.77 7.18 -3.76
CA LEU A 178 1.73 5.77 -4.18
C LEU A 178 1.36 5.62 -5.67
N ARG A 179 0.43 6.45 -6.19
CA ARG A 179 0.09 6.50 -7.61
C ARG A 179 1.29 6.94 -8.48
N VAL A 180 2.07 7.91 -8.02
CA VAL A 180 3.31 8.37 -8.67
C VAL A 180 4.32 7.23 -8.75
N ARG A 181 4.58 6.56 -7.61
CA ARG A 181 5.52 5.43 -7.55
C ARG A 181 5.10 4.27 -8.47
N LEU A 182 3.81 3.94 -8.49
CA LEU A 182 3.28 2.90 -9.38
C LEU A 182 3.55 3.25 -10.85
N ALA A 183 3.22 4.46 -11.28
CA ALA A 183 3.44 4.91 -12.66
C ALA A 183 4.92 4.90 -13.06
N ALA A 184 5.81 5.30 -12.15
CA ALA A 184 7.25 5.25 -12.39
C ALA A 184 7.78 3.81 -12.53
N GLN A 185 7.26 2.86 -11.72
CA GLN A 185 7.62 1.44 -11.86
C GLN A 185 7.13 0.82 -13.17
N GLU A 186 6.03 1.33 -13.72
CA GLU A 186 5.52 1.01 -15.07
C GLU A 186 6.27 1.75 -16.20
N GLN A 187 7.36 2.47 -15.88
CA GLN A 187 8.16 3.27 -16.82
C GLN A 187 7.35 4.39 -17.52
N ARG A 188 6.28 4.87 -16.87
CA ARG A 188 5.39 5.94 -17.35
C ARG A 188 5.65 7.23 -16.57
N PHE A 189 6.85 7.79 -16.76
CA PHE A 189 7.32 8.96 -16.00
C PHE A 189 6.52 10.24 -16.30
N ASP A 190 5.99 10.37 -17.51
CA ASP A 190 5.04 11.42 -17.90
C ASP A 190 3.79 11.41 -17.02
N ILE A 191 3.26 10.21 -16.74
CA ILE A 191 2.11 10.04 -15.86
C ILE A 191 2.51 10.26 -14.41
N ALA A 192 3.69 9.79 -14.00
CA ALA A 192 4.21 10.03 -12.65
C ALA A 192 4.30 11.55 -12.37
N GLU A 193 4.81 12.35 -13.31
CA GLU A 193 4.89 13.80 -13.20
C GLU A 193 3.51 14.46 -13.18
N HIS A 194 2.59 14.05 -14.05
CA HIS A 194 1.21 14.53 -14.01
C HIS A 194 0.53 14.23 -12.67
N LEU A 195 0.72 13.03 -12.11
CA LEU A 195 0.19 12.65 -10.81
C LEU A 195 0.85 13.43 -9.66
N TRP A 196 2.13 13.74 -9.78
CA TRP A 196 2.86 14.56 -8.81
C TRP A 196 2.28 15.95 -8.67
N SER A 197 1.83 16.56 -9.77
CA SER A 197 1.15 17.88 -9.74
C SER A 197 -0.11 17.90 -8.87
N LYS A 198 -0.67 16.73 -8.54
CA LYS A 198 -1.84 16.57 -7.66
C LYS A 198 -1.49 16.31 -6.20
N VAL A 199 -0.21 16.09 -5.89
CA VAL A 199 0.28 15.88 -4.53
C VAL A 199 0.12 17.20 -3.76
N PRO A 200 -0.65 17.21 -2.67
CA PRO A 200 -0.75 18.38 -1.83
C PRO A 200 0.60 18.71 -1.16
N SER A 201 0.91 19.99 -0.98
CA SER A 201 2.11 20.46 -0.28
C SER A 201 2.25 19.84 1.11
N PRO A 202 3.34 19.10 1.43
CA PRO A 202 3.44 18.32 2.66
C PRO A 202 3.24 19.20 3.91
N PHE A 203 2.27 18.83 4.74
CA PHE A 203 1.90 19.58 5.93
C PHE A 203 2.63 19.04 7.17
N LEU A 204 2.68 17.71 7.32
CA LEU A 204 3.35 17.04 8.44
C LEU A 204 4.77 16.57 8.07
N ILE A 205 5.62 16.36 9.09
CA ILE A 205 6.93 15.69 8.94
C ILE A 205 6.74 14.32 8.26
N GLY A 206 5.72 13.56 8.66
CA GLY A 206 5.42 12.26 8.05
C GLY A 206 5.08 12.36 6.56
N ASP A 207 4.46 13.46 6.12
CA ASP A 207 4.15 13.68 4.70
C ASP A 207 5.43 13.99 3.93
N ARG A 208 6.34 14.79 4.50
CA ARG A 208 7.65 15.07 3.92
C ARG A 208 8.51 13.82 3.78
N VAL A 209 8.46 12.91 4.76
CA VAL A 209 9.10 11.60 4.65
C VAL A 209 8.53 10.85 3.44
N CYS A 210 7.20 10.79 3.28
CA CYS A 210 6.60 10.12 2.12
C CYS A 210 7.02 10.75 0.78
N VAL A 211 7.12 12.09 0.72
CA VAL A 211 7.61 12.84 -0.46
C VAL A 211 9.06 12.46 -0.77
N LEU A 212 9.92 12.40 0.24
CA LEU A 212 11.31 11.93 0.11
C LEU A 212 11.37 10.51 -0.43
N GLU A 213 10.63 9.57 0.16
CA GLU A 213 10.63 8.16 -0.29
C GLU A 213 10.18 8.06 -1.75
N ALA A 214 9.06 8.70 -2.10
CA ALA A 214 8.52 8.64 -3.44
C ALA A 214 9.47 9.23 -4.48
N SER A 215 10.01 10.43 -4.22
CA SER A 215 10.94 11.09 -5.13
C SER A 215 12.24 10.30 -5.30
N PHE A 216 12.79 9.75 -4.21
CA PHE A 216 13.95 8.87 -4.28
C PHE A 216 13.68 7.63 -5.15
N PHE A 217 12.60 6.89 -4.90
CA PHE A 217 12.30 5.67 -5.66
C PHE A 217 12.02 5.95 -7.14
N VAL A 218 11.33 7.04 -7.47
CA VAL A 218 11.10 7.42 -8.87
C VAL A 218 12.43 7.72 -9.56
N GLY A 219 13.31 8.48 -8.89
CA GLY A 219 14.65 8.78 -9.39
C GLY A 219 15.50 7.53 -9.61
N ASP A 220 15.52 6.63 -8.62
CA ASP A 220 16.22 5.35 -8.67
C ASP A 220 15.75 4.47 -9.84
N TYR A 221 14.44 4.37 -10.07
CA TYR A 221 13.89 3.62 -11.21
C TYR A 221 14.22 4.23 -12.57
N ALA A 222 14.42 5.55 -12.63
CA ALA A 222 14.76 6.27 -13.85
C ALA A 222 16.27 6.23 -14.16
N LEU A 223 17.14 5.88 -13.21
CA LEU A 223 18.61 5.91 -13.40
C LEU A 223 19.08 5.15 -14.64
N LEU A 224 18.45 4.02 -14.94
CA LEU A 224 18.82 3.15 -16.06
C LEU A 224 18.12 3.52 -17.38
N THR A 225 16.97 4.17 -17.32
CA THR A 225 16.07 4.33 -18.48
C THR A 225 15.92 5.78 -18.94
N SER A 226 16.05 6.75 -18.05
CA SER A 226 15.91 8.18 -18.34
C SER A 226 16.72 9.04 -17.35
N PRO A 227 18.02 9.27 -17.64
CA PRO A 227 18.89 10.06 -16.75
C PRO A 227 18.38 11.47 -16.42
N PRO A 228 17.79 12.25 -17.35
CA PRO A 228 17.23 13.56 -17.02
C PRO A 228 16.10 13.49 -15.99
N VAL A 229 15.22 12.48 -16.12
CA VAL A 229 14.15 12.23 -15.15
C VAL A 229 14.76 11.81 -13.81
N ALA A 230 15.75 10.94 -13.81
CA ALA A 230 16.43 10.51 -12.59
C ALA A 230 17.03 11.69 -11.81
N ILE A 231 17.77 12.56 -12.49
CA ILE A 231 18.39 13.75 -11.89
C ILE A 231 17.32 14.65 -11.27
N HIS A 232 16.25 14.96 -12.00
CA HIS A 232 15.16 15.80 -11.48
C HIS A 232 14.57 15.24 -10.18
N TRP A 233 14.21 13.96 -10.17
CA TRP A 233 13.59 13.32 -9.01
C TRP A 233 14.55 13.16 -7.82
N LEU A 234 15.82 12.85 -8.07
CA LEU A 234 16.84 12.77 -7.02
C LEU A 234 17.18 14.15 -6.44
N GLN A 235 17.08 15.23 -7.23
CA GLN A 235 17.18 16.60 -6.71
C GLN A 235 16.02 16.94 -5.76
N VAL A 236 14.79 16.58 -6.13
CA VAL A 236 13.61 16.74 -5.25
C VAL A 236 13.79 15.95 -3.95
N ALA A 237 14.29 14.71 -4.04
CA ALA A 237 14.61 13.88 -2.88
C ALA A 237 15.68 14.55 -2.00
N HIS A 238 16.77 15.03 -2.60
CA HIS A 238 17.84 15.69 -1.86
C HIS A 238 17.35 16.93 -1.10
N GLN A 239 16.61 17.80 -1.78
CA GLN A 239 16.07 19.01 -1.18
C GLN A 239 15.13 18.68 -0.01
N THR A 240 14.26 17.68 -0.18
CA THR A 240 13.35 17.24 0.88
C THR A 240 14.11 16.65 2.08
N LEU A 241 15.21 15.92 1.84
CA LEU A 241 16.06 15.38 2.90
C LEU A 241 16.72 16.51 3.72
N LEU A 242 17.25 17.54 3.07
CA LEU A 242 17.85 18.70 3.74
C LEU A 242 16.82 19.46 4.60
N GLU A 243 15.61 19.65 4.07
CA GLU A 243 14.50 20.25 4.83
C GLU A 243 14.14 19.43 6.06
N LEU A 244 14.08 18.11 5.94
CA LEU A 244 13.80 17.19 7.05
C LEU A 244 14.89 17.24 8.12
N GLN A 245 16.17 17.24 7.73
CA GLN A 245 17.30 17.36 8.66
C GLN A 245 17.27 18.70 9.40
N THR A 246 16.96 19.79 8.68
CA THR A 246 16.86 21.13 9.26
C THR A 246 15.69 21.23 10.25
N ALA A 247 14.52 20.69 9.90
CA ALA A 247 13.33 20.78 10.72
C ALA A 247 13.37 19.91 11.98
N THR A 248 14.08 18.78 11.95
CA THR A 248 14.12 17.82 13.06
C THR A 248 15.40 17.87 13.88
N GLY A 249 16.48 18.48 13.36
CA GLY A 249 17.81 18.45 13.97
C GLY A 249 18.42 17.05 14.03
N GLN A 250 17.82 16.06 13.35
CA GLN A 250 18.25 14.67 13.38
C GLN A 250 18.86 14.25 12.05
N ASN A 251 19.96 13.49 12.13
CA ASN A 251 20.45 12.75 10.99
C ASN A 251 19.68 11.42 10.92
N PHE A 252 18.85 11.25 9.89
CA PHE A 252 18.10 10.02 9.66
C PHE A 252 19.04 8.93 9.17
N ALA A 253 19.59 8.13 10.09
CA ALA A 253 20.43 6.99 9.76
C ALA A 253 19.79 6.03 8.73
N ALA A 254 18.45 5.94 8.74
CA ALA A 254 17.66 5.17 7.79
C ALA A 254 17.81 5.64 6.32
N PHE A 255 18.16 6.90 6.06
CA PHE A 255 18.31 7.46 4.72
C PHE A 255 19.77 7.60 4.29
N LYS A 256 20.74 7.15 5.09
CA LYS A 256 22.17 7.28 4.76
C LYS A 256 22.52 6.62 3.42
N THR A 257 21.94 5.45 3.14
CA THR A 257 22.14 4.77 1.85
C THR A 257 21.56 5.57 0.69
N TRP A 258 20.41 6.22 0.88
CA TRP A 258 19.76 7.02 -0.15
C TRP A 258 20.55 8.29 -0.44
N ASP A 259 21.05 8.96 0.60
CA ASP A 259 21.92 10.13 0.48
C ASP A 259 23.17 9.83 -0.34
N LEU A 260 23.79 8.66 -0.15
CA LEU A 260 24.93 8.21 -0.97
C LEU A 260 24.56 8.04 -2.45
N VAL A 261 23.40 7.42 -2.74
CA VAL A 261 22.92 7.23 -4.12
C VAL A 261 22.62 8.57 -4.78
N ILE A 262 21.95 9.48 -4.06
CA ILE A 262 21.66 10.85 -4.51
C ILE A 262 22.97 11.59 -4.82
N ALA A 263 23.90 11.65 -3.87
CA ALA A 263 25.17 12.36 -4.03
C ALA A 263 26.01 11.82 -5.20
N HIS A 264 26.05 10.49 -5.37
CA HIS A 264 26.76 9.89 -6.51
C HIS A 264 26.09 10.21 -7.86
N SER A 265 24.77 10.27 -7.89
CA SER A 265 24.02 10.50 -9.14
C SER A 265 24.02 11.96 -9.55
N LEU A 266 24.09 12.89 -8.60
CA LEU A 266 24.09 14.35 -8.85
C LEU A 266 25.49 14.96 -9.03
N SER A 267 26.56 14.20 -8.79
CA SER A 267 27.95 14.63 -8.99
C SER A 267 28.50 14.33 -10.39
N LYS A 268 27.68 13.70 -11.24
CA LYS A 268 27.97 13.40 -12.65
C LYS A 268 27.26 14.37 -13.57
#